data_AF-A0A8X6HYH2-F1
#
_entry.id   AF-A0A8X6HYH2-F1
#
_cell.length_a   1.000
_cell.length_b   1.000
_cell.length_c   1.000
_cell.angle_alpha   90.00
_cell.angle_beta   90.00
_cell.angle_gamma   90.00
#
_symmetry.space_group_name_H-M   'P 1'
#
loop_
_entity.id
_entity.type
_entity.pdbx_description
1 polymer ?
#
loop_
_entity_poly.entity_id
_entity_poly.type
_entity_poly.pdbx_seq_one_letter_code
_entity_poly.pdbx_strand_id
1 'polypeptide(L)'
;MDALKTKRKSLRTSFTTTANKLKECLAKKEDAKDGDKLRAVKSQLQDKFLRLDEIQNKISSLLLENNETAAEYESDFQAAEDYRDNFLELKSKIETLLNKDFGSFLESPPELDVIYARERKVIFRLRTEQPIMSRDLQKHC
;
A
#
# COMPACT_ATOMS: atom_id res chain seq x y z
N MET A 1 18.79 9.70 -0.67
CA MET A 1 17.81 8.72 -1.16
C MET A 1 18.29 7.28 -1.04
N ASP A 2 19.50 6.93 -1.52
CA ASP A 2 19.98 5.54 -1.56
C ASP A 2 20.11 4.84 -0.20
N ALA A 3 20.48 5.57 0.85
CA ALA A 3 20.54 5.02 2.21
C ALA A 3 19.17 4.50 2.69
N LEU A 4 18.07 5.22 2.37
CA LEU A 4 16.71 4.80 2.73
C LEU A 4 16.26 3.59 1.90
N LYS A 5 16.59 3.57 0.60
CA LYS A 5 16.32 2.42 -0.29
C LYS A 5 17.05 1.15 0.22
N THR A 6 18.30 1.28 0.65
CA THR A 6 19.09 0.19 1.24
C THR A 6 18.50 -0.28 2.57
N LYS A 7 18.11 0.64 3.46
CA LYS A 7 17.46 0.32 4.73
C LYS A 7 16.12 -0.39 4.54
N ARG A 8 15.31 0.04 3.57
CA ARG A 8 14.06 -0.62 3.17
C ARG A 8 14.31 -2.06 2.70
N LYS A 9 15.34 -2.30 1.87
CA LYS A 9 15.69 -3.64 1.40
C LYS A 9 16.06 -4.56 2.55
N SER A 10 16.91 -4.11 3.47
CA SER A 10 17.29 -4.86 4.67
C SER A 10 16.08 -5.20 5.56
N LEU A 11 15.19 -4.22 5.79
CA LEU A 11 13.98 -4.43 6.59
C LEU A 11 12.99 -5.38 5.92
N ARG A 12 12.82 -5.32 4.59
CA ARG A 12 11.99 -6.30 3.85
C ARG A 12 12.51 -7.72 4.04
N THR A 13 13.82 -7.93 3.89
CA THR A 13 14.42 -9.26 4.14
C THR A 13 14.16 -9.73 5.57
N SER A 14 14.41 -8.88 6.57
CA SER A 14 14.16 -9.23 7.98
C SER A 14 12.68 -9.49 8.28
N PHE A 15 11.78 -8.72 7.68
CA PHE A 15 10.32 -8.89 7.79
C PHE A 15 9.91 -10.24 7.20
N THR A 16 10.36 -10.58 6.00
CA THR A 16 10.08 -11.88 5.36
C THR A 16 10.58 -13.05 6.20
N THR A 17 11.80 -12.98 6.75
CA THR A 17 12.31 -14.02 7.66
C THR A 17 11.42 -14.17 8.90
N THR A 18 10.98 -13.05 9.49
CA THR A 18 10.11 -13.08 10.69
C THR A 18 8.72 -13.63 10.35
N ALA A 19 8.17 -13.29 9.18
CA ALA A 19 6.90 -13.80 8.70
C ALA A 19 6.96 -15.31 8.41
N ASN A 20 8.05 -15.80 7.82
CA ASN A 20 8.25 -17.23 7.60
C ASN A 20 8.38 -17.99 8.92
N LYS A 21 9.11 -17.43 9.89
CA LYS A 21 9.18 -17.99 11.25
C LYS A 21 7.80 -18.04 11.91
N LEU A 22 6.96 -17.02 11.73
CA LEU A 22 5.58 -17.02 12.21
C LEU A 22 4.75 -18.14 11.56
N LYS A 23 4.87 -18.34 10.25
CA LYS A 23 4.20 -19.43 9.52
C LYS A 23 4.63 -20.81 10.03
N GLU A 24 5.92 -21.01 10.28
CA GLU A 24 6.44 -22.26 10.86
C GLU A 24 5.91 -22.49 12.29
N CYS A 25 5.85 -21.44 13.12
CA CYS A 25 5.25 -21.51 14.45
C CYS A 25 3.75 -21.83 14.40
N LEU A 26 3.01 -21.35 13.40
CA LEU A 26 1.59 -21.67 13.22
C LEU A 26 1.35 -23.08 12.68
N ALA A 27 2.29 -23.61 11.88
CA ALA A 27 2.21 -24.98 11.35
C ALA A 27 2.46 -26.04 12.44
N LYS A 28 3.22 -25.70 13.48
CA LYS A 28 3.42 -26.52 14.67
C LYS A 28 2.24 -26.28 15.62
N LYS A 29 1.19 -27.08 15.51
CA LYS A 29 0.02 -26.97 16.40
C LYS A 29 0.39 -27.29 17.86
N GLU A 30 -0.17 -26.46 18.76
CA GLU A 30 -0.52 -26.73 20.16
C GLU A 30 0.60 -27.15 21.15
N ASP A 31 1.29 -26.16 21.70
CA ASP A 31 1.78 -26.21 23.10
C ASP A 31 1.60 -24.83 23.74
N ALA A 32 1.19 -24.76 25.00
CA ALA A 32 1.03 -23.48 25.72
C ALA A 32 2.33 -22.65 25.77
N LYS A 33 3.50 -23.33 25.69
CA LYS A 33 4.83 -22.70 25.57
C LYS A 33 5.10 -22.03 24.22
N ASP A 34 4.38 -22.41 23.16
CA ASP A 34 4.50 -21.79 21.84
C ASP A 34 3.61 -20.55 21.71
N GLY A 35 2.60 -20.38 22.57
CA GLY A 35 1.77 -19.17 22.62
C GLY A 35 2.56 -17.89 22.93
N ASP A 36 3.49 -17.95 23.89
CA ASP A 36 4.35 -16.81 24.24
C ASP A 36 5.35 -16.49 23.11
N LYS A 37 5.92 -17.52 22.47
CA LYS A 37 6.78 -17.35 21.29
C LYS A 37 6.00 -16.74 20.13
N LEU A 38 4.77 -17.19 19.90
CA LEU A 38 3.90 -16.68 18.85
C LEU A 38 3.58 -15.20 19.08
N ARG A 39 3.25 -14.82 20.33
CA ARG A 39 3.04 -13.42 20.73
C ARG A 39 4.29 -12.58 20.51
N ALA A 40 5.47 -13.10 20.87
CA ALA A 40 6.75 -12.41 20.67
C ALA A 40 7.07 -12.21 19.17
N VAL A 41 6.91 -13.26 18.34
CA VAL A 41 7.13 -13.17 16.89
C VAL A 41 6.12 -12.22 16.23
N LYS A 42 4.84 -12.23 16.67
CA LYS A 42 3.83 -11.28 16.21
C LYS A 42 4.21 -9.84 16.54
N SER A 43 4.65 -9.56 17.77
CA SER A 43 5.10 -8.22 18.18
C SER A 43 6.30 -7.74 17.36
N GLN A 44 7.28 -8.63 17.11
CA GLN A 44 8.41 -8.32 16.23
C GLN A 44 7.98 -8.04 14.79
N LEU A 45 6.99 -8.76 14.27
CA LEU A 45 6.47 -8.54 12.93
C LEU A 45 5.75 -7.18 12.83
N GLN A 46 4.99 -6.79 13.85
CA GLN A 46 4.33 -5.48 13.93
C GLN A 46 5.35 -4.32 14.01
N ASP A 47 6.38 -4.42 14.85
CA ASP A 47 7.44 -3.40 14.91
C ASP A 47 8.16 -3.25 13.56
N LYS A 48 8.48 -4.36 12.90
CA LYS A 48 9.11 -4.34 11.57
C LYS A 48 8.19 -3.75 10.50
N PHE A 49 6.88 -4.01 10.57
CA PHE A 49 5.90 -3.42 9.68
C PHE A 49 5.85 -1.90 9.84
N LEU A 50 5.73 -1.40 11.07
CA LEU A 50 5.72 0.04 11.34
C LEU A 50 6.99 0.73 10.84
N ARG A 51 8.16 0.14 11.06
CA ARG A 51 9.43 0.68 10.55
C ARG A 51 9.52 0.67 9.03
N LEU A 52 8.92 -0.31 8.36
CA LEU A 52 8.82 -0.36 6.91
C LEU A 52 7.90 0.74 6.38
N ASP A 53 6.75 0.92 7.02
CA ASP A 53 5.78 1.96 6.69
C ASP A 53 6.40 3.36 6.84
N GLU A 54 7.06 3.63 7.96
CA GLU A 54 7.78 4.90 8.18
C GLU A 54 8.85 5.18 7.11
N ILE A 55 9.63 4.17 6.71
CA ILE A 55 10.66 4.35 5.68
C ILE A 55 10.03 4.53 4.31
N GLN A 56 8.94 3.82 4.02
CA GLN A 56 8.20 3.98 2.77
C GLN A 56 7.60 5.38 2.70
N ASN A 57 6.99 5.88 3.78
CA ASN A 57 6.47 7.25 3.87
C ASN A 57 7.57 8.29 3.69
N LYS A 58 8.75 8.11 4.33
CA LYS A 58 9.91 9.00 4.13
C LYS A 58 10.42 8.99 2.69
N ILE A 59 10.43 7.83 2.03
CA ILE A 59 10.79 7.68 0.63
C ILE A 59 9.78 8.44 -0.24
N SER A 60 8.49 8.24 -0.02
CA SER A 60 7.42 8.92 -0.77
C SER A 60 7.47 10.44 -0.58
N SER A 61 7.63 10.94 0.65
CA SER A 61 7.77 12.38 0.92
C SER A 61 8.96 12.99 0.20
N LEU A 62 10.11 12.32 0.17
CA LEU A 62 11.30 12.80 -0.53
C LEU A 62 11.19 12.73 -2.06
N LEU A 63 10.36 11.84 -2.61
CA LEU A 63 10.06 11.81 -4.05
C LEU A 63 9.09 12.93 -4.43
N LEU A 64 8.04 13.14 -3.60
CA LEU A 64 7.11 14.25 -3.73
C LEU A 64 7.80 15.62 -3.64
N GLU A 65 8.77 15.77 -2.73
CA GLU A 65 9.57 17.00 -2.60
C GLU A 65 10.57 17.21 -3.75
N ASN A 66 11.04 16.14 -4.40
CA ASN A 66 12.06 16.22 -5.46
C ASN A 66 11.52 16.33 -6.88
N ASN A 67 10.19 16.45 -7.07
CA ASN A 67 9.57 16.67 -8.37
C ASN A 67 10.05 15.62 -9.40
N GLU A 68 9.81 14.34 -9.12
CA GLU A 68 9.62 13.40 -10.23
C GLU A 68 8.54 14.00 -11.12
N THR A 69 8.85 14.09 -12.42
CA THR A 69 7.98 14.79 -13.36
C THR A 69 6.56 14.25 -13.21
N ALA A 70 5.54 15.11 -13.28
CA ALA A 70 4.14 14.73 -13.06
C ALA A 70 3.71 13.46 -13.84
N ALA A 71 4.39 13.15 -14.95
CA ALA A 71 4.24 11.94 -15.74
C ALA A 71 4.68 10.63 -15.03
N GLU A 72 5.78 10.64 -14.27
CA GLU A 72 6.26 9.46 -13.54
C GLU A 72 5.34 9.14 -12.35
N TYR A 73 4.89 10.17 -11.63
CA TYR A 73 3.88 10.02 -10.58
C TYR A 73 2.53 9.52 -11.12
N GLU A 74 2.06 10.09 -12.25
CA GLU A 74 0.82 9.64 -12.90
C GLU A 74 0.91 8.18 -13.37
N SER A 75 2.07 7.76 -13.90
CA SER A 75 2.29 6.38 -14.33
C SER A 75 2.30 5.41 -13.14
N ASP A 76 2.98 5.75 -12.05
CA ASP A 76 3.00 4.92 -10.84
C ASP A 76 1.61 4.87 -10.17
N PHE A 77 0.85 5.97 -10.21
CA PHE A 77 -0.53 6.01 -9.74
C PHE A 77 -1.45 5.13 -10.58
N GLN A 78 -1.38 5.21 -11.91
CA GLN A 78 -2.18 4.37 -12.81
C GLN A 78 -1.85 2.88 -12.63
N ALA A 79 -0.58 2.53 -12.47
CA ALA A 79 -0.19 1.15 -12.17
C ALA A 79 -0.77 0.63 -10.84
N ALA A 80 -0.85 1.49 -9.82
CA ALA A 80 -1.49 1.15 -8.55
C ALA A 80 -3.01 0.94 -8.69
N GLU A 81 -3.70 1.76 -9.50
CA GLU A 81 -5.11 1.56 -9.83
C GLU A 81 -5.33 0.21 -10.54
N ASP A 82 -4.47 -0.13 -11.50
CA ASP A 82 -4.58 -1.39 -12.24
C ASP A 82 -4.37 -2.62 -11.31
N TYR A 83 -3.44 -2.54 -10.35
CA TYR A 83 -3.28 -3.59 -9.34
C TYR A 83 -4.49 -3.70 -8.41
N ARG A 84 -5.11 -2.57 -8.06
CA ARG A 84 -6.33 -2.57 -7.23
C ARG A 84 -7.50 -3.20 -7.98
N ASP A 85 -7.69 -2.85 -9.24
CA ASP A 85 -8.79 -3.37 -10.05
C ASP A 85 -8.63 -4.89 -10.25
N ASN A 86 -7.40 -5.37 -10.50
CA ASN A 86 -7.08 -6.80 -10.52
C ASN A 86 -7.37 -7.49 -9.18
N PHE A 87 -7.05 -6.86 -8.05
CA PHE A 87 -7.36 -7.40 -6.73
C PHE A 87 -8.87 -7.50 -6.49
N LEU A 88 -9.64 -6.47 -6.87
CA LEU A 88 -11.10 -6.46 -6.75
C LEU A 88 -11.74 -7.54 -7.64
N GLU A 89 -11.22 -7.74 -8.85
CA GLU A 89 -11.66 -8.81 -9.74
C GLU A 89 -11.40 -10.20 -9.13
N LEU A 90 -10.19 -10.43 -8.60
CA LEU A 90 -9.83 -11.69 -7.93
C LEU A 90 -10.65 -11.93 -6.66
N LYS A 91 -10.87 -10.87 -5.86
CA LYS A 91 -11.73 -10.92 -4.67
C LYS A 91 -13.16 -11.32 -5.05
N SER A 92 -13.74 -10.70 -6.07
CA SER A 92 -15.08 -11.03 -6.59
C SER A 92 -15.17 -12.49 -7.07
N LYS A 93 -14.13 -13.00 -7.75
CA LYS A 93 -14.06 -14.41 -8.16
C LYS A 93 -14.03 -15.37 -6.95
N ILE A 94 -13.24 -15.05 -5.93
CA ILE A 94 -13.18 -15.82 -4.68
C ILE A 94 -14.53 -15.79 -3.95
N GLU A 95 -15.15 -14.62 -3.81
CA GLU A 95 -16.46 -14.46 -3.18
C GLU A 95 -17.55 -15.22 -3.95
N THR A 96 -17.50 -15.24 -5.28
CA THR A 96 -18.44 -16.01 -6.12
C THR A 96 -18.26 -17.53 -5.96
N LEU A 97 -17.02 -18.00 -5.81
CA LEU A 97 -16.71 -19.41 -5.54
C LEU A 97 -17.14 -19.81 -4.12
N LEU A 98 -16.87 -18.95 -3.13
CA LEU A 98 -17.26 -19.18 -1.74
C LEU A 98 -18.78 -19.14 -1.55
N ASN A 99 -19.50 -18.23 -2.22
CA ASN A 99 -20.97 -18.19 -2.18
C ASN A 99 -21.63 -19.36 -2.92
N LYS A 100 -20.90 -20.10 -3.77
CA LYS A 100 -21.36 -21.38 -4.35
C LYS A 100 -21.20 -22.56 -3.40
N ASP A 101 -20.29 -22.48 -2.43
CA ASP A 101 -20.02 -23.58 -1.47
C ASP A 101 -20.54 -23.32 -0.05
N PHE A 102 -20.69 -22.07 0.38
CA PHE A 102 -21.26 -21.71 1.68
C PHE A 102 -22.05 -20.39 1.59
N GLY A 103 -23.31 -20.45 2.00
CA GLY A 103 -24.16 -19.27 2.12
C GLY A 103 -23.55 -18.23 3.05
N SER A 104 -23.28 -17.05 2.46
CA SER A 104 -23.21 -15.71 3.04
C SER A 104 -22.42 -15.53 4.35
N PHE A 105 -21.35 -14.75 4.28
CA PHE A 105 -21.17 -13.62 5.21
C PHE A 105 -20.04 -12.69 4.71
N LEU A 106 -20.41 -11.55 4.13
CA LEU A 106 -19.50 -10.44 3.90
C LEU A 106 -19.91 -9.29 4.81
N GLU A 107 -18.96 -8.77 5.58
CA GLU A 107 -18.92 -7.33 5.86
C GLU A 107 -17.50 -6.84 5.56
N SER A 108 -17.42 -5.90 4.62
CA SER A 108 -16.19 -5.20 4.26
C SER A 108 -16.00 -3.99 5.19
N PRO A 109 -14.79 -3.70 5.71
CA PRO A 109 -14.58 -2.57 6.61
C PRO A 109 -14.66 -1.20 5.89
N PRO A 110 -15.24 -0.17 6.54
CA PRO A 110 -15.44 1.18 6.00
C PRO A 110 -14.16 2.05 5.89
N GLU A 111 -12.99 1.54 6.25
CA GLU A 111 -11.74 2.33 6.30
C GLU A 111 -11.16 2.66 4.92
N LEU A 112 -11.48 1.89 3.88
CA LEU A 112 -11.00 2.12 2.52
C LEU A 112 -11.62 3.36 1.86
N ASP A 113 -12.89 3.66 2.17
CA ASP A 113 -13.61 4.81 1.61
C ASP A 113 -13.08 6.17 2.11
N VAL A 114 -12.62 6.21 3.37
CA VAL A 114 -12.13 7.45 4.00
C VAL A 114 -10.76 7.87 3.45
N ILE A 115 -9.89 6.90 3.18
CA ILE A 115 -8.57 7.14 2.58
C ILE A 115 -8.74 7.61 1.14
N TYR A 116 -9.65 6.97 0.38
CA TYR A 116 -9.95 7.33 -1.00
C TYR A 116 -10.50 8.76 -1.17
N ALA A 117 -11.37 9.21 -0.24
CA ALA A 117 -11.89 10.58 -0.24
C ALA A 117 -10.81 11.64 0.04
N ARG A 118 -9.75 11.28 0.79
CA ARG A 118 -8.61 12.16 1.09
C ARG A 118 -7.68 12.30 -0.12
N GLU A 119 -7.33 11.19 -0.75
CA GLU A 119 -6.48 11.13 -1.94
C GLU A 119 -7.10 11.92 -3.11
N ARG A 120 -8.40 11.73 -3.39
CA ARG A 120 -9.12 12.51 -4.42
C ARG A 120 -9.14 14.01 -4.16
N LYS A 121 -9.22 14.45 -2.90
CA LYS A 121 -9.17 15.88 -2.53
C LYS A 121 -7.79 16.50 -2.72
N VAL A 122 -6.72 15.72 -2.61
CA VAL A 122 -5.35 16.17 -2.90
C VAL A 122 -5.16 16.31 -4.41
N ILE A 123 -5.63 15.34 -5.19
CA ILE A 123 -5.58 15.36 -6.66
C ILE A 123 -6.38 16.54 -7.25
N PHE A 124 -7.58 16.82 -6.74
CA PHE A 124 -8.38 17.97 -7.20
C PHE A 124 -7.65 19.29 -6.96
N ARG A 125 -7.02 19.46 -5.80
CA ARG A 125 -6.21 20.66 -5.50
C ARG A 125 -5.02 20.82 -6.42
N LEU A 126 -4.28 19.73 -6.67
CA LEU A 126 -3.14 19.74 -7.60
C LEU A 126 -3.58 20.05 -9.05
N ARG A 127 -4.79 19.64 -9.45
CA ARG A 127 -5.35 19.95 -10.77
C ARG A 127 -5.88 21.39 -10.89
N THR A 128 -6.43 21.98 -9.82
CA THR A 128 -6.98 23.36 -9.85
C THR A 128 -5.95 24.45 -9.58
N GLU A 129 -4.82 24.14 -8.93
CA GLU A 129 -3.77 25.11 -8.60
C GLU A 129 -2.66 25.21 -9.66
N GLN A 130 -2.75 24.44 -10.74
CA GLN A 130 -1.96 24.69 -11.96
C GLN A 130 -2.54 25.91 -12.69
N PRO A 131 -1.81 27.03 -12.84
CA PRO A 131 -2.28 28.13 -13.67
C PRO A 131 -2.43 27.60 -15.11
N ILE A 132 -3.63 27.76 -15.67
CA ILE A 132 -3.86 27.61 -17.11
C ILE A 132 -2.89 28.61 -17.76
N MET A 133 -1.76 28.13 -18.26
CA MET A 133 -0.86 28.91 -19.10
C MET A 133 -1.70 29.41 -20.27
N SER A 134 -2.05 30.69 -20.21
CA SER A 134 -2.74 31.43 -21.25
C SER A 134 -2.17 31.06 -22.62
N ARG A 135 -3.01 30.45 -23.45
CA ARG A 135 -2.84 30.50 -24.90
C ARG A 135 -3.25 31.91 -25.34
N ASP A 136 -2.38 32.88 -25.12
CA ASP A 136 -2.56 34.22 -25.66
C ASP A 136 -1.48 34.55 -26.68
N LEU A 137 -1.98 35.02 -27.83
CA LEU A 137 -1.32 35.73 -28.91
C LEU A 137 -0.36 34.94 -29.81
N GLN A 138 -0.93 34.30 -30.82
CA GLN A 138 -0.37 34.43 -32.16
C GLN A 138 -1.46 34.44 -33.23
N LYS A 139 -2.26 35.50 -33.30
CA LYS A 139 -3.00 35.90 -34.52
C LYS A 139 -3.32 37.39 -34.47
N HIS A 140 -2.41 38.27 -34.88
CA HIS A 140 -2.76 39.53 -35.53
C HIS A 140 -1.59 40.02 -36.40
N CYS A 141 -1.91 40.20 -37.69
CA CYS A 141 -1.15 40.78 -38.80
C CYS A 141 0.15 40.10 -39.23
#